data_AF-A0A8T0CD62-F1
#
_entry.id   AF-A0A8T0CD62-F1
#
_cell.length_a   1.000
_cell.length_b   1.000
_cell.length_c   1.000
_cell.angle_alpha   90.00
_cell.angle_beta   90.00
_cell.angle_gamma   90.00
#
_symmetry.space_group_name_H-M   'P 1'
#
loop_
_entity.id
_entity.type
_entity.pdbx_description
1 polymer ?
#
loop_
_entity_poly.entity_id
_entity_poly.type
_entity_poly.pdbx_seq_one_letter_code
_entity_poly.pdbx_strand_id
1 'polypeptide(L)' 'MVIINGAEHIVWKNEKTTLLTRNLTEMREHFEHFDIPEIVLRHESAYDEMIGSEPKKNSNRLEVPLGKNPYALPKHLH' A
#
# COMPACT_ATOMS: atom_id res chain seq x y z
N MET A 1 -4.68 2.87 -1.77
CA MET A 1 -6.04 2.65 -1.25
C MET A 1 -5.98 2.63 0.27
N VAL A 2 -7.09 2.95 0.93
CA VAL A 2 -7.21 2.93 2.40
C VAL A 2 -8.45 2.13 2.78
N ILE A 3 -8.43 1.49 3.95
CA ILE A 3 -9.58 0.76 4.49
C ILE A 3 -10.25 1.63 5.53
N ILE A 4 -11.52 1.95 5.34
CA ILE A 4 -12.34 2.74 6.28
C ILE A 4 -13.61 1.95 6.53
N ASN A 5 -13.91 1.66 7.80
CA ASN A 5 -15.08 0.85 8.20
C ASN A 5 -15.16 -0.51 7.48
N GLY A 6 -14.01 -1.13 7.20
CA GLY A 6 -13.93 -2.42 6.50
C GLY A 6 -14.12 -2.35 4.97
N ALA A 7 -14.35 -1.17 4.40
CA ALA A 7 -14.47 -0.98 2.96
C ALA A 7 -13.19 -0.36 2.38
N GLU A 8 -12.83 -0.79 1.16
CA GLU A 8 -11.70 -0.22 0.45
C GLU A 8 -12.09 1.07 -0.29
N HIS A 9 -11.27 2.10 -0.13
CA HIS A 9 -11.46 3.41 -0.74
C HIS A 9 -10.21 3.85 -1.51
N ILE A 10 -10.45 4.47 -2.67
CA ILE A 10 -9.40 5.16 -3.44
C ILE A 10 -9.21 6.55 -2.85
N VAL A 11 -7.96 6.94 -2.66
CA VAL A 11 -7.60 8.28 -2.18
C VAL A 11 -7.39 9.19 -3.39
N TRP A 12 -8.07 10.32 -3.39
CA TRP A 12 -8.01 11.31 -4.45
C TRP A 12 -7.27 12.56 -3.96
N LYS A 13 -6.36 13.09 -4.78
CA LYS A 13 -5.68 14.36 -4.53
C LYS A 13 -6.61 15.55 -4.82
N ASN A 14 -7.50 15.39 -5.79
CA ASN A 14 -8.53 16.34 -6.19
C ASN A 14 -9.64 15.58 -6.95
N GLU A 15 -10.68 16.28 -7.42
CA GLU A 15 -11.85 15.70 -8.11
C GLU A 15 -11.52 14.84 -9.35
N LYS A 16 -10.32 14.99 -9.94
CA LYS A 16 -9.94 14.34 -11.20
C LYS A 16 -8.68 13.48 -11.11
N THR A 17 -7.94 13.53 -10.00
CA THR A 17 -6.63 12.88 -9.89
C THR A 17 -6.53 12.05 -8.63
N THR A 18 -6.24 10.76 -8.79
CA THR A 18 -5.94 9.85 -7.69
C THR A 18 -4.58 10.20 -7.07
N LEU A 19 -4.43 9.95 -5.77
CA LEU A 19 -3.15 10.10 -5.10
C LEU A 19 -2.18 9.01 -5.59
N LEU A 20 -1.12 9.43 -6.28
CA LEU A 20 -0.06 8.57 -6.80
C LEU A 20 1.29 9.26 -6.54
N THR A 21 2.23 8.53 -5.97
CA THR A 21 3.61 8.99 -5.76
C THR A 21 4.57 8.05 -6.47
N ARG A 22 5.82 8.51 -6.69
CA ARG A 22 6.85 7.69 -7.36
C ARG A 22 7.65 6.84 -6.39
N ASN A 23 7.57 7.14 -5.09
CA ASN A 23 8.23 6.38 -4.03
C ASN A 23 7.33 6.23 -2.80
N LEU A 24 7.67 5.24 -1.96
CA LEU A 24 6.89 4.90 -0.77
C LEU A 24 7.03 5.91 0.36
N THR A 25 8.15 6.63 0.45
CA THR A 25 8.38 7.64 1.48
C THR A 25 7.41 8.81 1.31
N GLU A 26 7.35 9.40 0.12
CA GLU A 26 6.38 10.45 -0.24
C GLU A 26 4.94 10.00 0.01
N MET A 27 4.60 8.75 -0.32
CA MET A 27 3.25 8.23 -0.05
C MET A 27 2.95 8.24 1.45
N ARG A 28 3.91 7.86 2.29
CA ARG A 28 3.74 7.77 3.75
C ARG A 28 3.69 9.15 4.41
N GLU A 29 4.45 10.13 3.90
CA GLU A 29 4.39 11.53 4.35
C GLU A 29 2.98 12.12 4.22
N HIS A 30 2.23 11.78 3.16
CA HIS A 30 0.83 12.20 3.02
C HIS A 30 -0.09 11.71 4.15
N PHE A 31 0.29 10.65 4.85
CA PHE A 31 -0.50 10.03 5.90
C PHE A 31 0.08 10.22 7.31
N GLU A 32 1.21 10.93 7.46
CA GLU A 32 1.94 11.08 8.72
C GLU A 32 1.09 11.70 9.85
N HIS A 33 0.16 12.59 9.49
CA HIS A 33 -0.71 13.28 10.43
C HIS A 33 -1.94 12.47 10.87
N PHE A 34 -2.12 11.26 10.34
CA PHE A 34 -3.22 10.38 10.69
C PHE A 34 -2.73 9.26 11.60
N ASP A 35 -3.55 8.90 12.59
CA ASP A 35 -3.28 7.69 13.39
C ASP A 35 -3.67 6.44 12.59
N ILE A 36 -2.79 6.03 11.69
CA ILE A 36 -2.96 4.82 10.89
C ILE A 36 -2.30 3.65 11.64
N PRO A 37 -3.06 2.58 11.94
CA PRO A 37 -2.52 1.44 12.66
C PRO A 37 -1.46 0.69 11.85
N GLU A 38 -1.66 0.56 10.53
CA GLU A 38 -0.81 -0.21 9.65
C GLU A 38 -0.77 0.36 8.22
N ILE A 39 0.41 0.35 7.61
CA ILE A 39 0.62 0.67 6.20
C ILE A 39 1.33 -0.50 5.54
N VAL A 40 0.71 -1.07 4.50
CA VAL A 40 1.25 -2.20 3.74
C VAL A 40 1.43 -1.83 2.27
N LEU A 41 2.50 -2.35 1.66
CA LEU A 41 2.64 -2.43 0.22
C LEU A 41 1.93 -3.69 -0.27
N ARG A 42 0.92 -3.51 -1.12
CA ARG A 42 0.15 -4.61 -1.71
C ARG A 42 0.59 -4.87 -3.14
N HIS A 43 0.86 -6.13 -3.45
CA HIS A 43 1.13 -6.62 -4.81
C HIS A 43 0.16 -7.73 -5.16
N GLU A 44 -0.38 -7.71 -6.37
CA GLU A 44 -1.20 -8.78 -6.93
C GLU A 44 -0.65 -9.09 -8.33
N SER A 45 -0.39 -10.36 -8.59
CA SER A 45 0.25 -10.80 -9.83
C SER A 45 -0.79 -11.40 -10.77
N ALA A 46 -0.69 -11.16 -12.08
CA ALA A 46 -1.52 -11.85 -13.09
C ALA A 46 -0.99 -13.26 -13.43
N TYR A 47 -0.23 -13.89 -12.52
CA TYR A 47 0.50 -15.12 -12.82
C TYR A 47 -0.42 -16.25 -13.27
N ASP A 48 -1.55 -16.45 -12.57
CA ASP A 48 -2.50 -17.51 -12.87
C ASP A 48 -3.11 -17.34 -14.29
N GLU A 49 -3.32 -16.10 -14.75
CA GLU A 49 -3.79 -15.78 -16.11
C GLU A 49 -2.74 -16.12 -17.18
N MET A 50 -1.46 -15.87 -16.90
CA MET A 50 -0.36 -16.09 -17.84
C MET A 50 0.00 -17.57 -18.04
N ILE A 51 -0.36 -18.45 -17.09
CA ILE A 51 -0.15 -19.90 -17.21
C ILE A 51 -1.40 -20.67 -17.65
N GLY A 52 -2.48 -19.97 -18.03
CA GLY A 52 -3.73 -20.59 -18.48
C GLY A 52 -4.44 -21.42 -17.41
N SER A 53 -4.16 -21.16 -16.13
CA SER A 53 -4.84 -21.85 -15.03
C SER A 53 -6.21 -21.21 -14.79
N GLU A 54 -7.19 -22.01 -14.38
CA GLU A 54 -8.45 -21.48 -13.88
C GLU A 54 -8.15 -20.49 -12.73
N PRO A 55 -8.84 -19.34 -12.65
CA PRO A 55 -8.62 -18.38 -11.58
C PRO A 55 -8.77 -19.11 -10.24
N LYS A 56 -7.68 -19.24 -9.50
CA LYS A 56 -7.72 -19.88 -8.18
C LYS A 56 -8.70 -19.12 -7.30
N LYS A 57 -9.45 -19.85 -6.48
CA LYS A 57 -10.43 -19.27 -5.55
C LYS A 57 -9.79 -18.33 -4.51
N ASN A 58 -8.46 -18.38 -4.36
CA ASN A 58 -7.67 -17.57 -3.43
C ASN A 58 -6.83 -16.56 -4.21
N SER A 59 -6.88 -15.29 -3.80
CA SER A 59 -6.03 -14.23 -4.36
C SER A 59 -4.55 -14.51 -4.04
N ASN A 60 -3.67 -14.20 -5.00
CA ASN A 60 -2.21 -14.25 -4.83
C ASN A 60 -1.65 -12.93 -4.25
N ARG A 61 -2.53 -12.11 -3.69
CA ARG A 61 -2.21 -10.85 -3.03
C ARG A 61 -1.16 -11.04 -1.94
N LEU A 62 -0.06 -10.32 -2.07
CA LEU A 62 1.02 -10.22 -1.10
C LEU A 62 0.97 -8.83 -0.45
N GLU A 63 0.99 -8.79 0.88
CA GLU A 63 1.06 -7.54 1.65
C GLU A 63 2.36 -7.52 2.46
N VAL A 64 3.14 -6.45 2.26
CA VAL A 64 4.42 -6.24 2.93
C VAL A 64 4.31 -5.01 3.84
N PRO A 65 4.40 -5.17 5.17
CA PRO A 65 4.36 -4.03 6.09
C PRO A 65 5.50 -3.05 5.87
N LEU A 66 5.20 -1.75 5.81
CA LEU A 66 6.19 -0.68 5.62
C LEU A 66 6.61 0.00 6.93
N GLY A 67 5.97 -0.36 8.05
CA GLY A 67 6.15 0.30 9.35
C GLY A 67 5.51 1.69 9.41
N LYS A 68 5.55 2.34 10.58
CA LYS A 68 4.98 3.69 10.76
C LYS A 68 5.92 4.82 10.35
N ASN A 69 7.22 4.72 10.65
CA ASN A 69 8.18 5.79 10.37
C ASN A 69 8.62 5.83 8.89
N PRO A 70 8.29 6.90 8.12
CA PRO A 70 8.68 7.04 6.71
C PRO A 70 10.19 7.03 6.48
N TYR A 71 10.97 7.37 7.51
CA TYR A 71 12.41 7.43 7.48
C TYR A 71 13.05 6.21 8.15
N ALA A 72 14.19 5.78 7.59
CA ALA A 72 15.03 4.80 8.25
C ALA A 72 15.64 5.42 9.51
N LEU A 73 15.64 4.68 10.62
CA LEU A 73 16.38 5.10 11.81
C LEU A 73 17.89 5.12 11.48
N PRO A 74 18.64 6.16 11.86
CA PRO A 74 20.08 6.21 11.64
C PRO A 74 20.77 5.04 12.35
N LYS A 75 21.56 4.27 11.62
CA LYS A 75 22.25 3.07 12.13
C LYS A 75 23.37 3.33 13.16
N HIS A 76 23.61 4.59 13.54
CA HIS A 76 24.78 5.03 14.31
C HIS A 76 24.44 5.73 15.64
N LEU A 77 23.19 5.65 16.11
CA LEU A 77 22.88 5.89 17.53
C LEU A 77 22.81 4.53 18.26
N HIS A 78 23.96 3.92 18.50
CA HIS A 78 24.16 2.84 19.46
C HIS A 78 25.54 2.99 20.10
#